data_AF-A0A969DPH7-F1
#
_entry.id   AF-A0A969DPH7-F1
#
_cell.length_a   1.000
_cell.length_b   1.000
_cell.length_c   1.000
_cell.angle_alpha   90.00
_cell.angle_beta   90.00
_cell.angle_gamma   90.00
#
_symmetry.space_group_name_H-M   'P 1'
#
loop_
_entity.id
_entity.type
_entity.pdbx_description
1 polymer ?
#
loop_
_entity_poly.entity_id
_entity_poly.type
_entity_poly.pdbx_seq_one_letter_code
_entity_poly.pdbx_strand_id
1 'polypeptide(L)'
;MPQPFSNANGTIRVAGLTADLAQVSAQYGQVPLIANGTIDPKRGYDLSVNIPPVAMNPALKTLQVDSLPFPLAGQVAVPNLQISGAIPRPVISGTVQNRGPVVVDRVPFESVSAQFSPRFCRSLRLPIFRRIQWREDRSRGKRPMRLPPQDRFGLL
;
A
#
# COMPACT_ATOMS: atom_id res chain seq x y z
N MET A 1 -7.36 16.93 6.98
CA MET A 1 -7.80 17.29 5.60
C MET A 1 -6.59 17.23 4.68
N PRO A 2 -6.67 16.67 3.46
CA PRO A 2 -5.56 16.68 2.50
C PRO A 2 -5.11 18.12 2.21
N GLN A 3 -3.80 18.36 2.10
CA GLN A 3 -3.30 19.70 1.74
C GLN A 3 -3.47 19.94 0.23
N PRO A 4 -3.75 21.16 -0.22
CA PRO A 4 -3.74 21.46 -1.65
C PRO A 4 -2.32 21.42 -2.20
N PHE A 5 -2.20 21.12 -3.50
CA PHE A 5 -0.96 21.38 -4.23
C PHE A 5 -0.89 22.86 -4.61
N SER A 6 0.28 23.48 -4.46
CA SER A 6 0.54 24.87 -4.80
C SER A 6 1.85 25.02 -5.58
N ASN A 7 2.09 26.21 -6.14
CA ASN A 7 3.33 26.56 -6.83
C ASN A 7 3.74 25.54 -7.91
N ALA A 8 2.75 25.04 -8.66
CA ALA A 8 2.99 24.08 -9.72
C ALA A 8 3.63 24.76 -10.94
N ASN A 9 4.77 24.24 -11.40
CA ASN A 9 5.48 24.71 -12.58
C ASN A 9 6.07 23.52 -13.35
N GLY A 10 5.91 23.51 -14.66
CA GLY A 10 6.41 22.46 -15.55
C GLY A 10 5.65 22.41 -16.86
N THR A 11 5.87 21.36 -17.64
CA THR A 11 5.16 21.15 -18.91
C THR A 11 4.07 20.10 -18.74
N ILE A 12 2.85 20.46 -19.13
CA ILE A 12 1.72 19.53 -19.20
C ILE A 12 1.23 19.51 -20.65
N ARG A 13 1.23 18.34 -21.27
CA ARG A 13 0.62 18.14 -22.59
C ARG A 13 -0.70 17.42 -22.42
N VAL A 14 -1.77 18.00 -22.95
CA VAL A 14 -3.11 17.42 -22.88
C VAL A 14 -3.49 16.91 -24.25
N ALA A 15 -3.84 15.62 -24.34
CA ALA A 15 -4.32 14.97 -25.55
C ALA A 15 -5.67 14.30 -25.24
N GLY A 16 -6.76 14.99 -25.57
CA GLY A 16 -8.11 14.57 -25.18
C GLY A 16 -8.27 14.60 -23.66
N LEU A 17 -8.42 13.42 -23.04
CA LEU A 17 -8.55 13.27 -21.59
C LEU A 17 -7.24 12.83 -20.90
N THR A 18 -6.18 12.58 -21.67
CA THR A 18 -4.89 12.14 -21.15
C THR A 18 -4.00 13.36 -20.93
N ALA A 19 -3.39 13.47 -19.76
CA ALA A 19 -2.39 14.47 -19.44
C ALA A 19 -1.01 13.82 -19.28
N ASP A 20 -0.03 14.31 -20.01
CA ASP A 20 1.38 13.94 -19.91
C ASP A 20 2.13 15.05 -19.18
N LEU A 21 2.75 14.69 -18.06
CA LEU A 21 3.49 15.57 -17.17
C LEU A 21 4.99 15.38 -17.43
N ALA A 22 5.67 16.47 -17.76
CA ALA A 22 7.11 16.52 -17.93
C ALA A 22 7.71 17.58 -16.99
N GLN A 23 8.51 17.12 -16.03
CA GLN A 23 9.21 17.94 -15.02
C GLN A 23 8.26 18.89 -14.29
N VAL A 24 7.11 18.39 -13.84
CA VAL A 24 6.14 19.18 -13.09
C VAL A 24 6.57 19.25 -11.63
N SER A 25 7.17 20.37 -11.26
CA SER A 25 7.43 20.73 -9.87
C SER A 25 6.16 21.27 -9.21
N ALA A 26 5.93 20.93 -7.95
CA ALA A 26 4.85 21.50 -7.13
C ALA A 26 5.21 21.43 -5.64
N GLN A 27 4.38 22.04 -4.80
CA GLN A 27 4.47 21.94 -3.35
C GLN A 27 3.21 21.27 -2.80
N TYR A 28 3.38 20.26 -1.96
CA TYR A 28 2.30 19.72 -1.12
C TYR A 28 2.56 20.22 0.30
N GLY A 29 1.80 21.23 0.74
CA GLY A 29 2.14 21.97 1.96
C GLY A 29 3.55 22.55 1.89
N GLN A 30 4.47 22.06 2.73
CA GLN A 30 5.87 22.48 2.75
C GLN A 30 6.83 21.49 2.06
N VAL A 31 6.29 20.44 1.43
CA VAL A 31 7.09 19.39 0.79
C VAL A 31 7.15 19.64 -0.72
N PRO A 32 8.33 19.95 -1.29
CA PRO A 32 8.49 20.05 -2.72
C PRO A 32 8.47 18.66 -3.37
N LEU A 33 7.92 18.58 -4.57
CA LEU A 33 7.87 17.35 -5.37
C LEU A 33 8.05 17.67 -6.84
N ILE A 34 8.63 16.73 -7.59
CA ILE A 34 8.81 16.81 -9.04
C ILE A 34 8.22 15.53 -9.64
N ALA A 35 7.19 15.68 -10.47
CA ALA A 35 6.45 14.59 -11.08
C ALA A 35 6.68 14.50 -12.59
N ASN A 36 6.72 13.28 -13.09
CA ASN A 36 6.73 12.94 -14.51
C ASN A 36 5.75 11.77 -14.75
N GLY A 37 5.23 11.64 -15.96
CA GLY A 37 4.41 10.49 -16.38
C GLY A 37 3.03 10.90 -16.87
N THR A 38 2.05 10.02 -16.77
CA THR A 38 0.73 10.22 -17.39
C THR A 38 -0.42 10.07 -16.40
N ILE A 39 -1.49 10.84 -16.66
CA ILE A 39 -2.77 10.75 -15.98
C ILE A 39 -3.82 10.53 -17.07
N ASP A 40 -4.51 9.40 -17.01
CA ASP A 40 -5.55 9.04 -17.95
C ASP A 40 -6.79 8.54 -17.18
N PRO A 41 -7.98 9.13 -17.37
CA PRO A 41 -9.19 8.69 -16.69
C PRO A 41 -9.58 7.23 -16.94
N LYS A 42 -9.17 6.65 -18.08
CA LYS A 42 -9.43 5.26 -18.45
C LYS A 42 -8.30 4.32 -18.02
N ARG A 43 -7.03 4.70 -18.20
CA ARG A 43 -5.88 3.85 -17.88
C ARG A 43 -5.42 3.97 -16.42
N GLY A 44 -5.66 5.11 -15.79
CA GLY A 44 -5.25 5.44 -14.43
C GLY A 44 -4.05 6.37 -14.35
N TYR A 45 -3.36 6.31 -13.22
CA TYR A 45 -2.10 6.98 -12.98
C TYR A 45 -0.94 6.11 -13.44
N ASP A 46 0.08 6.76 -14.00
CA ASP A 46 1.42 6.22 -14.18
C ASP A 46 2.40 7.37 -13.97
N LEU A 47 2.68 7.67 -12.70
CA LEU A 47 3.48 8.81 -12.30
C LEU A 47 4.73 8.37 -11.54
N SER A 48 5.85 8.97 -11.90
CA SER A 48 7.12 8.91 -11.17
C SER A 48 7.38 10.27 -10.53
N VAL A 49 7.47 10.27 -9.20
CA VAL A 49 7.63 11.46 -8.37
C VAL A 49 8.95 11.38 -7.60
N ASN A 50 9.70 12.46 -7.63
CA ASN A 50 10.90 12.67 -6.83
C ASN A 50 10.60 13.74 -5.77
N ILE A 51 10.85 13.42 -4.52
CA ILE A 51 10.77 14.35 -3.38
C ILE A 51 12.21 14.67 -2.97
N PRO A 52 12.71 15.89 -3.26
CA PRO A 52 14.02 16.35 -2.82
C PRO A 52 14.18 16.31 -1.29
N PRO A 53 15.42 16.41 -0.78
CA PRO A 53 15.67 16.41 0.65
C PRO A 53 14.91 17.55 1.35
N VAL A 54 14.07 17.18 2.31
CA VAL A 54 13.27 18.09 3.13
C VAL A 54 13.46 17.75 4.60
N ALA A 55 13.44 18.77 5.47
CA ALA A 55 13.51 18.54 6.90
C ALA A 55 12.31 17.69 7.38
N MET A 56 12.53 16.80 8.35
CA MET A 56 11.49 15.89 8.83
C MET A 56 10.31 16.64 9.49
N ASN A 57 10.58 17.68 10.28
CA ASN A 57 9.53 18.46 10.95
C ASN A 57 8.49 19.06 9.99
N PRO A 58 8.86 19.81 8.94
CA PRO A 58 7.88 20.33 7.98
C PRO A 58 7.18 19.22 7.18
N ALA A 59 7.86 18.10 6.90
CA ALA A 59 7.22 16.94 6.27
C ALA A 59 6.15 16.31 7.16
N LEU A 60 6.44 16.10 8.45
CA LEU A 60 5.48 15.57 9.44
C LEU A 60 4.29 16.50 9.65
N LYS A 61 4.54 17.83 9.74
CA LYS A 61 3.47 18.83 9.81
C LYS A 61 2.56 18.80 8.58
N THR A 62 3.14 18.63 7.40
CA THR A 62 2.37 18.50 6.14
C THR A 62 1.46 17.27 6.18
N LEU A 63 1.94 16.18 6.78
CA LEU A 63 1.19 14.93 6.96
C LEU A 63 0.26 14.93 8.19
N GLN A 64 0.16 16.04 8.93
CA GLN A 64 -0.64 16.15 10.16
C GLN A 64 -0.29 15.09 11.20
N VAL A 65 1.02 14.77 11.32
CA VAL A 65 1.54 13.91 12.39
C VAL A 65 1.85 14.80 13.58
N ASP A 66 0.86 15.01 14.45
CA ASP A 66 0.91 16.06 15.48
C ASP A 66 1.77 15.72 16.70
N SER A 67 2.08 14.43 16.92
CA SER A 67 2.92 14.02 18.05
C SER A 67 3.66 12.72 17.77
N LEU A 68 4.98 12.81 17.67
CA LEU A 68 5.85 11.67 17.85
C LEU A 68 6.25 11.58 19.34
N PRO A 69 6.30 10.38 19.93
CA PRO A 69 6.69 10.22 21.34
C PRO A 69 8.19 10.50 21.59
N PHE A 70 8.97 10.71 20.53
CA PHE A 70 10.41 10.97 20.57
C PHE A 70 10.78 12.16 19.67
N PRO A 71 11.84 12.91 20.02
CA PRO A 71 12.38 13.95 19.15
C PRO A 71 12.97 13.34 17.87
N LEU A 72 12.73 14.00 16.75
CA LEU A 72 13.21 13.61 15.43
C LEU A 72 13.85 14.82 14.75
N ALA A 73 15.08 14.69 14.26
CA ALA A 73 15.79 15.75 13.56
C ALA A 73 16.61 15.21 12.40
N GLY A 74 16.57 15.89 11.25
CA GLY A 74 17.30 15.50 10.05
C GLY A 74 16.50 15.80 8.78
N GLN A 75 17.01 15.32 7.65
CA GLN A 75 16.36 15.45 6.35
C GLN A 75 16.03 14.08 5.77
N VAL A 76 14.93 14.03 5.01
CA VAL A 76 14.48 12.84 4.28
C VAL A 76 14.22 13.17 2.82
N ALA A 77 14.42 12.20 1.96
CA ALA A 77 14.12 12.27 0.54
C ALA A 77 13.37 11.00 0.09
N VAL A 78 12.59 11.12 -0.98
CA VAL A 78 11.90 10.00 -1.62
C VAL A 78 12.19 10.06 -3.12
N PRO A 79 13.29 9.47 -3.60
CA PRO A 79 13.75 9.68 -4.97
C PRO A 79 12.85 9.03 -6.03
N ASN A 80 12.21 7.91 -5.69
CA ASN A 80 11.47 7.06 -6.62
C ASN A 80 10.08 6.71 -6.07
N LEU A 81 9.24 7.72 -5.85
CA LEU A 81 7.84 7.50 -5.51
C LEU A 81 7.05 7.19 -6.78
N GLN A 82 6.47 6.01 -6.87
CA GLN A 82 5.60 5.62 -7.96
C GLN A 82 4.14 5.65 -7.53
N ILE A 83 3.31 6.22 -8.40
CA ILE A 83 1.85 6.24 -8.27
C ILE A 83 1.29 5.61 -9.53
N SER A 84 0.71 4.42 -9.40
CA SER A 84 0.20 3.64 -10.52
C SER A 84 -1.24 3.15 -10.28
N GLY A 85 -1.89 2.65 -11.33
CA GLY A 85 -3.20 2.01 -11.24
C GLY A 85 -4.38 2.97 -11.42
N ALA A 86 -5.60 2.43 -11.38
CA ALA A 86 -6.81 3.16 -11.73
C ALA A 86 -7.08 4.34 -10.78
N ILE A 87 -7.63 5.45 -11.29
CA ILE A 87 -7.97 6.65 -10.49
C ILE A 87 -8.72 6.36 -9.17
N PRO A 88 -9.75 5.48 -9.12
CA PRO A 88 -10.44 5.21 -7.86
C PRO A 88 -9.62 4.38 -6.86
N ARG A 89 -8.54 3.73 -7.29
CA ARG A 89 -7.71 2.85 -6.46
C ARG A 89 -6.23 2.95 -6.88
N PRO A 90 -5.58 4.11 -6.64
CA PRO A 90 -4.17 4.26 -6.93
C PRO A 90 -3.34 3.38 -5.98
N VAL A 91 -2.21 2.93 -6.49
CA VAL A 91 -1.18 2.14 -5.82
C VAL A 91 0.02 3.08 -5.66
N ILE A 92 0.40 3.37 -4.41
CA ILE A 92 1.53 4.25 -4.11
C ILE A 92 2.65 3.41 -3.50
N SER A 93 3.83 3.44 -4.11
CA SER A 93 5.00 2.71 -3.63
C SER A 93 6.27 3.53 -3.74
N GLY A 94 7.21 3.35 -2.82
CA GLY A 94 8.48 4.05 -2.86
C GLY A 94 9.39 3.69 -1.69
N THR A 95 10.51 4.39 -1.61
CA THR A 95 11.49 4.25 -0.53
C THR A 95 11.83 5.62 0.01
N VAL A 96 11.59 5.82 1.30
CA VAL A 96 12.05 6.99 2.05
C VAL A 96 13.47 6.70 2.53
N GLN A 97 14.35 7.68 2.41
CA GLN A 97 15.74 7.57 2.87
C GLN A 97 16.13 8.88 3.57
N ASN A 98 16.95 8.80 4.61
CA ASN A 98 17.54 9.99 5.21
C ASN A 98 18.59 10.60 4.27
N ARG A 99 18.81 11.90 4.41
CA ARG A 99 19.92 12.62 3.78
C ARG A 99 20.78 13.25 4.85
N GLY A 100 21.97 12.67 5.04
CA GLY A 100 22.88 13.05 6.10
C GLY A 100 22.46 12.49 7.47
N PRO A 101 23.19 12.85 8.54
CA PRO A 101 22.93 12.35 9.89
C PRO A 101 21.50 12.68 10.33
N VAL A 102 20.79 11.69 10.85
CA VAL A 102 19.46 11.85 11.44
C VAL A 102 19.52 11.46 12.91
N VAL A 103 18.83 12.21 13.77
CA VAL A 103 18.75 11.93 15.20
C VAL A 103 17.33 11.48 15.51
N VAL A 104 17.20 10.25 16.01
CA VAL A 104 15.94 9.67 16.50
C VAL A 104 16.12 9.43 17.99
N ASP A 105 15.27 10.04 18.81
CA ASP A 105 15.35 9.92 20.28
C ASP A 105 16.76 10.17 20.85
N ARG A 106 17.42 11.22 20.36
CA ARG A 106 18.79 11.62 20.74
C ARG A 106 19.90 10.64 20.29
N VAL A 107 19.56 9.60 19.55
CA VAL A 107 20.52 8.66 18.96
C VAL A 107 20.80 9.07 17.51
N PRO A 108 22.07 9.35 17.15
CA PRO A 108 22.44 9.65 15.77
C PRO A 108 22.50 8.37 14.94
N PHE A 109 21.91 8.41 13.75
CA PHE A 109 21.97 7.37 12.73
C PHE A 109 22.57 7.96 11.45
N GLU A 110 23.47 7.21 10.83
CA GLU A 110 24.05 7.58 9.54
C GLU A 110 23.10 7.27 8.37
N SER A 111 22.37 6.16 8.47
CA SER A 111 21.46 5.70 7.44
C SER A 111 20.18 5.11 8.03
N VAL A 112 19.04 5.61 7.56
CA VAL A 112 17.68 5.14 7.86
C VAL A 112 16.92 5.11 6.55
N SER A 113 16.33 3.96 6.23
CA SER A 113 15.48 3.82 5.06
C SER A 113 14.22 3.03 5.38
N ALA A 114 13.13 3.36 4.70
CA ALA A 114 11.84 2.69 4.84
C ALA A 114 11.23 2.51 3.45
N GLN A 115 10.94 1.27 3.08
CA GLN A 115 10.23 0.95 1.85
C GLN A 115 8.75 0.76 2.13
N PHE A 116 7.90 1.31 1.27
CA PHE A 116 6.46 1.10 1.32
C PHE A 116 5.94 0.66 -0.05
N SER A 117 5.10 -0.37 -0.03
CA SER A 117 4.35 -0.83 -1.19
C SER A 117 3.04 -1.44 -0.68
N PRO A 118 1.92 -1.27 -1.40
CA PRO A 118 0.67 -1.84 -0.96
C PRO A 118 0.73 -3.36 -1.18
N ARG A 119 0.73 -4.13 -0.08
CA ARG A 119 0.55 -5.57 -0.13
C ARG A 119 -0.94 -5.89 -0.24
N PHE A 120 -1.43 -6.10 -1.45
CA PHE A 120 -2.76 -6.68 -1.65
C PHE A 120 -2.69 -8.20 -1.47
N CYS A 121 -2.95 -8.68 -0.26
CA CYS A 121 -3.25 -10.11 -0.08
C CYS A 121 -4.67 -10.37 -0.60
N ARG A 122 -4.80 -10.80 -1.85
CA ARG A 122 -6.05 -11.37 -2.36
C ARG A 122 -6.19 -12.80 -1.85
N SER A 123 -6.98 -12.96 -0.79
CA SER A 123 -7.61 -14.20 -0.31
C SER A 123 -6.83 -15.52 -0.50
N LEU A 124 -6.34 -16.04 0.62
CA LEU A 124 -5.96 -17.44 0.78
C LEU A 124 -7.15 -18.33 0.38
N ARG A 125 -6.98 -19.16 -0.66
CA ARG A 125 -7.92 -20.26 -0.92
C ARG A 125 -7.75 -21.26 0.23
N LEU A 126 -8.76 -21.39 1.08
CA LEU A 126 -8.81 -22.43 2.09
C LEU A 126 -8.69 -23.79 1.39
N PRO A 127 -7.72 -24.65 1.74
CA PRO A 127 -7.71 -26.01 1.24
C PRO A 127 -8.97 -26.72 1.76
N ILE A 128 -9.75 -27.27 0.83
CA ILE A 128 -10.88 -28.14 1.16
C ILE A 128 -10.29 -29.38 1.84
N PHE A 129 -10.60 -29.60 3.11
CA PHE A 129 -10.28 -30.86 3.79
C PHE A 129 -11.11 -31.99 3.17
N ARG A 130 -10.53 -32.73 2.21
CA ARG A 130 -11.11 -34.01 1.78
C ARG A 130 -10.72 -35.09 2.78
N ARG A 131 -11.70 -35.45 3.61
CA ARG A 131 -11.97 -36.78 4.17
C ARG A 131 -10.85 -37.40 5.00
N ILE A 132 -10.95 -37.24 6.32
CA ILE A 132 -10.30 -38.12 7.29
C ILE A 132 -10.87 -39.53 7.08
N GLN A 133 -10.07 -40.46 6.56
CA GLN A 133 -10.44 -41.88 6.57
C GLN A 133 -10.05 -42.47 7.92
N TRP A 134 -11.06 -42.68 8.77
CA TRP A 134 -10.93 -43.52 9.96
C TRP A 134 -10.70 -44.97 9.52
N ARG A 135 -9.50 -45.51 9.80
CA ARG A 135 -9.22 -46.94 9.70
C ARG A 135 -9.65 -47.58 11.00
N GLU A 136 -10.84 -48.17 10.99
CA GLU A 136 -11.36 -48.95 12.10
C GLU A 136 -10.64 -50.31 12.10
N ASP A 137 -9.80 -50.54 13.11
CA ASP A 137 -9.16 -51.82 13.39
C ASP A 137 -10.25 -52.79 13.89
N ARG A 138 -10.64 -53.76 13.04
CA ARG A 138 -11.55 -54.84 13.42
C ARG A 138 -10.78 -56.14 13.64
N SER A 139 -10.07 -56.20 14.76
CA SER A 139 -9.86 -57.47 15.46
C SER A 139 -11.05 -57.73 16.40
N ARG A 140 -11.74 -58.84 16.14
CA ARG A 140 -12.90 -59.45 16.85
C ARG A 140 -14.28 -59.02 16.36
N GLY A 141 -14.96 -60.02 15.78
CA GLY A 141 -16.28 -59.91 15.22
C GLY A 141 -17.37 -59.58 16.25
N LYS A 142 -18.23 -58.63 15.86
CA LYS A 142 -19.66 -58.65 16.15
C LYS A 142 -20.41 -58.13 14.91
N ARG A 143 -21.56 -58.74 14.66
CA ARG A 143 -22.38 -58.67 13.44
C ARG A 143 -22.74 -57.23 13.05
N PRO A 144 -22.86 -56.89 11.75
CA PRO A 144 -23.35 -55.58 11.35
C PRO A 144 -24.84 -55.45 11.73
N MET A 145 -25.16 -54.36 12.42
CA MET A 145 -26.52 -53.97 12.77
C MET A 145 -27.29 -53.60 11.49
N ARG A 146 -28.45 -54.22 11.26
CA ARG A 146 -29.40 -53.80 10.22
C ARG A 146 -30.06 -52.51 10.66
N LEU A 147 -29.87 -51.43 9.91
CA LEU A 147 -30.72 -50.25 10.02
C LEU A 147 -32.11 -50.58 9.44
N PRO A 148 -33.21 -50.13 10.06
CA PRO A 148 -34.54 -50.32 9.53
C PRO A 148 -34.76 -49.47 8.26
N PRO A 149 -35.73 -49.82 7.40
CA PRO A 149 -36.02 -49.09 6.18
C PRO A 149 -36.50 -47.68 6.52
N GLN A 150 -35.98 -46.67 5.81
CA GLN A 150 -36.52 -45.33 5.90
C GLN A 150 -37.84 -45.30 5.13
N ASP A 151 -38.95 -45.43 5.86
CA ASP A 151 -40.27 -45.21 5.32
C ASP A 151 -40.46 -43.73 4.97
N ARG A 152 -40.99 -43.53 3.77
CA ARG A 152 -41.52 -42.26 3.27
C ARG A 152 -42.63 -41.78 4.18
N PHE A 153 -42.56 -40.54 4.66
CA PHE A 153 -43.76 -39.75 4.92
C PHE A 153 -43.55 -38.33 4.39
N GLY A 154 -44.41 -37.94 3.46
CA GLY A 154 -44.53 -36.58 2.94
C GLY A 154 -45.75 -35.87 3.53
N LEU A 155 -45.91 -34.63 3.05
CA LEU A 155 -47.05 -33.70 3.14
C LEU A 155 -47.28 -33.03 4.50
N LEU A 156 -47.22 -31.70 4.52
CA LEU A 156 -48.19 -30.77 3.92
C LEU A 156 -47.49 -29.55 3.31
#